data_AF-A0A9D5RY39-F1
#
_entry.id   AF-A0A9D5RY39-F1
#
_cell.length_a   1.000
_cell.length_b   1.000
_cell.length_c   1.000
_cell.angle_alpha   90.00
_cell.angle_beta   90.00
_cell.angle_gamma   90.00
#
_symmetry.space_group_name_H-M   'P 1'
#
loop_
_entity.id
_entity.type
_entity.pdbx_description
1 polymer ?
#
loop_
_entity_poly.entity_id
_entity_poly.type
_entity_poly.pdbx_seq_one_letter_code
_entity_poly.pdbx_strand_id
1 'polypeptide(L)'
;MKILKHILKFILLLILCVLLVLTQIFVILFALNLAHQLILNDKSYMLLTNNSMYKYIVVFVIISTFLCLIYFNKKGWVKLNDDLIYLGKFIYNRYFIFIFGFVSLIVFILTSFNFDVIYKDKIVSYSILNVSGKTYQYEDIKEVNVKIKKHFNGSLSANYILIFDNHQIEVLSSIINVKDEKDSYDHSLFIDEKIKTLNIKKDINAKYLDEYTSSLDKVYADKITKLFEKN
;
A
#
# COMPACT_ATOMS: atom_id res chain seq x y z
N MET A 1 -11.56 -43.43 -20.28
CA MET A 1 -12.12 -42.15 -20.80
C MET A 1 -12.65 -41.18 -19.72
N LYS A 2 -13.41 -41.63 -18.70
CA LYS A 2 -13.98 -40.72 -17.66
C LYS A 2 -12.92 -39.99 -16.81
N ILE A 3 -11.83 -40.66 -16.44
CA ILE A 3 -10.73 -40.10 -15.64
C ILE A 3 -9.99 -39.01 -16.42
N LEU A 4 -9.65 -39.27 -17.69
CA LEU A 4 -8.99 -38.30 -18.57
C LEU A 4 -9.84 -37.02 -18.73
N LYS A 5 -11.16 -37.15 -18.89
CA LYS A 5 -12.08 -36.00 -18.93
C LYS A 5 -12.10 -35.20 -17.62
N HIS A 6 -11.95 -35.86 -16.47
CA HIS A 6 -11.87 -35.18 -15.17
C HIS A 6 -10.55 -34.44 -14.97
N ILE A 7 -9.43 -35.05 -15.36
CA ILE A 7 -8.10 -34.43 -15.30
C ILE A 7 -8.05 -33.21 -16.23
N LEU A 8 -8.52 -33.36 -17.47
CA LEU A 8 -8.57 -32.25 -18.44
C LEU A 8 -9.45 -31.10 -17.93
N LYS A 9 -10.62 -31.41 -17.36
CA LYS A 9 -11.51 -30.39 -16.77
C LYS A 9 -10.85 -29.67 -15.60
N PHE A 10 -10.09 -30.38 -14.77
CA PHE A 10 -9.35 -29.78 -13.66
C PHE A 10 -8.24 -28.85 -14.15
N ILE A 11 -7.46 -29.25 -15.16
CA ILE A 11 -6.38 -28.44 -15.75
C ILE A 11 -6.94 -27.17 -16.39
N LEU A 12 -7.98 -27.28 -17.23
CA LEU A 12 -8.64 -26.13 -17.88
C LEU A 12 -9.11 -25.08 -16.87
N LEU A 13 -9.56 -25.58 -15.73
CA LEU A 13 -10.17 -24.79 -14.68
C LEU A 13 -9.10 -24.13 -13.78
N LEU A 14 -7.97 -24.81 -13.56
CA LEU A 14 -6.78 -24.20 -12.98
C LEU A 14 -6.26 -23.06 -13.88
N ILE A 15 -6.20 -23.29 -15.19
CA ILE A 15 -5.84 -22.24 -16.16
C ILE A 15 -6.80 -21.06 -16.07
N LEU A 16 -8.12 -21.31 -15.99
CA LEU A 16 -9.13 -20.27 -15.85
C LEU A 16 -8.96 -19.46 -14.54
N CYS A 17 -8.65 -20.12 -13.41
CA CYS A 17 -8.33 -19.43 -12.16
C CYS A 17 -7.14 -18.50 -12.31
N VAL A 18 -6.06 -18.99 -12.91
CA VAL A 18 -4.85 -18.21 -13.13
C VAL A 18 -5.16 -17.00 -14.02
N LEU A 19 -5.90 -17.20 -15.12
CA LEU A 19 -6.31 -16.11 -16.01
C LEU A 19 -7.18 -15.08 -15.30
N LEU A 20 -8.10 -15.49 -14.42
CA LEU A 20 -8.92 -14.56 -13.64
C LEU A 20 -8.06 -13.71 -12.69
N VAL A 21 -7.13 -14.32 -11.97
CA VAL A 21 -6.20 -13.60 -11.08
C VAL A 21 -5.31 -12.65 -11.89
N LEU A 22 -4.77 -13.09 -13.01
CA LEU A 22 -3.95 -12.24 -13.90
C LEU A 22 -4.76 -11.07 -14.48
N THR A 23 -6.03 -11.30 -14.85
CA THR A 23 -6.91 -10.24 -15.35
C THR A 23 -7.17 -9.20 -14.26
N GLN A 24 -7.41 -9.64 -13.02
CA GLN A 24 -7.56 -8.72 -11.88
C GLN A 24 -6.30 -7.90 -11.65
N ILE A 25 -5.12 -8.54 -11.61
CA ILE A 25 -3.83 -7.84 -11.48
C ILE A 25 -3.66 -6.83 -12.62
N PHE A 26 -3.98 -7.20 -13.86
CA PHE A 26 -3.88 -6.31 -15.01
C PHE A 26 -4.80 -5.10 -14.88
N VAL A 27 -6.08 -5.30 -14.51
CA VAL A 27 -7.03 -4.19 -14.29
C VAL A 27 -6.55 -3.25 -13.19
N ILE A 28 -5.99 -3.80 -12.11
CA ILE A 28 -5.43 -3.03 -11.01
C ILE A 28 -4.25 -2.19 -11.50
N LEU A 29 -3.25 -2.81 -12.15
CA LEU A 29 -2.09 -2.11 -12.69
C LEU A 29 -2.49 -1.05 -13.73
N PHE A 30 -3.50 -1.31 -14.54
CA PHE A 30 -4.02 -0.37 -15.52
C PHE A 30 -4.69 0.85 -14.85
N ALA A 31 -5.54 0.62 -13.86
CA ALA A 31 -6.18 1.71 -13.09
C ALA A 31 -5.14 2.57 -12.35
N LEU A 32 -4.12 1.94 -11.80
CA LEU A 32 -2.99 2.63 -11.16
C LEU A 32 -2.18 3.44 -12.16
N ASN A 33 -1.93 2.88 -13.34
CA ASN A 33 -1.24 3.60 -14.40
C ASN A 33 -2.05 4.80 -14.90
N LEU A 34 -3.38 4.70 -14.99
CA LEU A 34 -4.24 5.85 -15.33
C LEU A 34 -4.23 6.93 -14.25
N ALA A 35 -4.36 6.54 -12.98
CA ALA A 35 -4.26 7.47 -11.85
C ALA A 35 -2.90 8.15 -11.83
N HIS A 36 -1.82 7.37 -12.04
CA HIS A 36 -0.49 7.91 -12.26
C HIS A 36 -0.46 8.89 -13.42
N GLN A 37 -0.90 8.54 -14.63
CA GLN A 37 -0.83 9.45 -15.77
C GLN A 37 -1.57 10.78 -15.54
N LEU A 38 -2.69 10.78 -14.81
CA LEU A 38 -3.42 12.01 -14.48
C LEU A 38 -2.60 12.93 -13.54
N ILE A 39 -1.87 12.35 -12.59
CA ILE A 39 -1.05 13.09 -11.62
C ILE A 39 0.33 13.43 -12.18
N LEU A 40 0.95 12.49 -12.91
CA LEU A 40 2.29 12.61 -13.47
C LEU A 40 2.37 13.68 -14.56
N ASN A 41 1.24 14.01 -15.19
CA ASN A 41 1.16 15.13 -16.13
C ASN A 41 1.26 16.50 -15.44
N ASP A 42 0.99 16.58 -14.14
CA ASP A 42 1.23 17.80 -13.36
C ASP A 42 2.73 17.97 -13.15
N LYS A 43 3.33 19.01 -13.75
CA LYS A 43 4.78 19.27 -13.67
C LYS A 43 5.25 19.79 -12.31
N SER A 44 4.35 20.07 -11.38
CA SER A 44 4.67 20.81 -10.16
C SER A 44 4.80 19.96 -8.89
N TYR A 45 4.40 18.68 -8.92
CA TYR A 45 4.53 17.82 -7.75
C TYR A 45 5.98 17.35 -7.53
N MET A 46 6.35 17.16 -6.27
CA MET A 46 7.67 16.67 -5.85
C MET A 46 7.65 15.17 -5.56
N LEU A 47 6.72 14.76 -4.70
CA LEU A 47 6.60 13.38 -4.22
C LEU A 47 5.16 12.88 -4.34
N LEU A 48 5.03 11.59 -4.65
CA LEU A 48 3.79 10.85 -4.56
C LEU A 48 3.97 9.72 -3.53
N THR A 49 3.11 9.68 -2.51
CA THR A 49 3.17 8.68 -1.43
C THR A 49 1.86 7.90 -1.29
N ASN A 50 1.93 6.61 -0.94
CA ASN A 50 0.78 5.75 -0.63
C ASN A 50 1.14 4.71 0.44
N ASN A 51 0.56 4.89 1.62
CA ASN A 51 0.82 4.04 2.79
C ASN A 51 0.24 2.62 2.69
N SER A 52 -0.61 2.36 1.70
CA SER A 52 -1.56 1.24 1.70
C SER A 52 -1.38 0.21 0.57
N MET A 53 -0.99 0.65 -0.62
CA MET A 53 -1.29 -0.09 -1.86
C MET A 53 -0.83 -1.56 -1.89
N TYR A 54 0.45 -1.83 -1.62
CA TYR A 54 1.03 -3.16 -1.84
C TYR A 54 0.53 -4.22 -0.85
N LYS A 55 0.18 -3.81 0.37
CA LYS A 55 -0.29 -4.72 1.42
C LYS A 55 -1.67 -5.30 1.06
N TYR A 56 -2.52 -4.50 0.43
CA TYR A 56 -3.88 -4.93 0.08
C TYR A 56 -3.95 -5.70 -1.24
N ILE A 57 -3.05 -5.45 -2.20
CA ILE A 57 -2.92 -6.28 -3.42
C ILE A 57 -2.63 -7.74 -3.03
N VAL A 58 -1.67 -7.97 -2.14
CA VAL A 58 -1.28 -9.33 -1.71
C VAL A 58 -2.44 -10.04 -1.00
N VAL A 59 -3.13 -9.35 -0.08
CA VAL A 59 -4.30 -9.91 0.63
C VAL A 59 -5.43 -10.25 -0.34
N PHE A 60 -5.72 -9.38 -1.31
CA PHE A 60 -6.75 -9.61 -2.32
C PHE A 60 -6.43 -10.82 -3.22
N VAL A 61 -5.17 -10.96 -3.65
CA VAL A 61 -4.72 -12.10 -4.46
C VAL A 61 -4.81 -13.42 -3.67
N ILE A 62 -4.39 -13.42 -2.40
CA ILE A 62 -4.48 -14.60 -1.52
C ILE A 62 -5.94 -15.01 -1.34
N ILE A 63 -6.82 -14.05 -1.03
CA ILE A 63 -8.25 -14.29 -0.86
C ILE A 63 -8.88 -14.85 -2.15
N SER A 64 -8.62 -14.22 -3.30
CA SER A 64 -9.18 -14.63 -4.59
C SER A 64 -8.70 -16.04 -4.98
N THR A 65 -7.44 -16.36 -4.71
CA THR A 65 -6.87 -17.69 -4.94
C THR A 65 -7.50 -18.73 -4.02
N PHE A 66 -7.67 -18.40 -2.73
CA PHE A 66 -8.31 -19.28 -1.75
C PHE A 66 -9.76 -19.60 -2.11
N LEU A 67 -10.54 -18.60 -2.54
CA LEU A 67 -11.91 -18.78 -3.01
C LEU A 67 -12.01 -19.65 -4.26
N CYS A 68 -11.08 -19.48 -5.21
CA CYS A 68 -10.99 -20.35 -6.37
C CYS A 68 -10.74 -21.80 -5.93
N LEU A 69 -9.76 -22.03 -5.06
CA LEU A 69 -9.44 -23.37 -4.56
C LEU A 69 -10.63 -24.05 -3.86
N ILE A 70 -11.41 -23.29 -3.07
CA ILE A 70 -12.62 -23.81 -2.41
C ILE A 70 -13.74 -24.11 -3.40
N TYR A 71 -14.04 -23.18 -4.32
CA TYR A 71 -15.09 -23.38 -5.33
C TYR A 71 -14.85 -24.63 -6.18
N PHE A 72 -13.60 -24.96 -6.44
CA PHE A 72 -13.25 -26.02 -7.37
C PHE A 72 -13.02 -27.39 -6.72
N ASN A 73 -12.82 -27.46 -5.40
CA ASN A 73 -12.60 -28.72 -4.68
C ASN A 73 -13.88 -29.32 -4.05
N LYS A 74 -14.99 -29.38 -4.80
CA LYS A 74 -16.31 -29.85 -4.32
C LYS A 74 -16.30 -31.26 -3.69
N LYS A 75 -15.41 -32.14 -4.16
CA LYS A 75 -15.37 -33.56 -3.77
C LYS A 75 -14.33 -33.86 -2.67
N GLY A 76 -13.32 -33.02 -2.48
CA GLY A 76 -12.27 -33.24 -1.47
C GLY A 76 -12.74 -32.95 -0.04
N TRP A 77 -13.63 -31.97 0.14
CA TRP A 77 -14.07 -31.51 1.46
C TRP A 77 -15.26 -32.27 2.04
N VAL A 78 -16.03 -33.00 1.21
CA VAL A 78 -17.18 -33.82 1.65
C VAL A 78 -16.77 -35.01 2.52
N LYS A 79 -15.46 -35.26 2.68
CA LYS A 79 -14.89 -36.31 3.56
C LYS A 79 -14.38 -35.81 4.92
N LEU A 80 -14.48 -34.51 5.22
CA LEU A 80 -14.07 -33.96 6.51
C LEU A 80 -15.26 -33.90 7.48
N ASN A 81 -15.00 -34.09 8.79
CA ASN A 81 -15.96 -34.17 9.92
C ASN A 81 -17.26 -33.37 9.76
N ASP A 82 -18.37 -33.89 10.29
CA ASP A 82 -19.74 -33.34 10.13
C ASP A 82 -19.89 -31.84 10.45
N ASP A 83 -19.12 -31.29 11.41
CA ASP A 83 -19.12 -29.86 11.73
C ASP A 83 -18.44 -29.00 10.66
N LEU A 84 -17.41 -29.52 9.98
CA LEU A 84 -16.73 -28.89 8.85
C LEU A 84 -17.56 -28.97 7.56
N ILE A 85 -18.53 -29.90 7.47
CA ILE A 85 -19.44 -30.00 6.32
C ILE A 85 -20.38 -28.80 6.23
N TYR A 86 -20.82 -28.26 7.37
CA TYR A 86 -21.67 -27.06 7.40
C TYR A 86 -20.89 -25.80 6.97
N LEU A 87 -19.69 -25.60 7.51
CA LEU A 87 -18.77 -24.53 7.08
C LEU A 87 -18.40 -24.68 5.60
N GLY A 88 -18.11 -25.90 5.16
CA GLY A 88 -17.83 -26.23 3.76
C GLY A 88 -19.01 -25.90 2.85
N LYS A 89 -20.24 -26.30 3.20
CA LYS A 89 -21.46 -25.96 2.42
C LYS A 89 -21.73 -24.47 2.38
N PHE A 90 -21.49 -23.75 3.48
CA PHE A 90 -21.66 -22.30 3.57
C PHE A 90 -20.67 -21.56 2.66
N ILE A 91 -19.38 -21.91 2.74
CA ILE A 91 -18.34 -21.30 1.89
C ILE A 91 -18.51 -21.72 0.42
N TYR A 92 -19.04 -22.92 0.15
CA TYR A 92 -19.31 -23.41 -1.20
C TYR A 92 -20.56 -22.80 -1.85
N ASN A 93 -21.30 -21.95 -1.11
CA ASN A 93 -22.41 -21.23 -1.69
C ASN A 93 -21.88 -20.26 -2.75
N ARG A 94 -22.29 -20.46 -4.02
CA ARG A 94 -21.92 -19.58 -5.15
C ARG A 94 -22.19 -18.10 -4.87
N TYR A 95 -23.21 -17.80 -4.07
CA TYR A 95 -23.54 -16.45 -3.66
C TYR A 95 -22.53 -15.91 -2.64
N PHE A 96 -22.05 -16.73 -1.70
CA PHE A 96 -21.03 -16.33 -0.73
C PHE A 96 -19.71 -15.98 -1.43
N ILE A 97 -19.26 -16.83 -2.35
CA ILE A 97 -18.01 -16.59 -3.10
C ILE A 97 -18.12 -15.32 -3.94
N PHE A 98 -19.27 -15.11 -4.60
CA PHE A 98 -19.51 -13.90 -5.38
C PHE A 98 -19.56 -12.64 -4.52
N ILE A 99 -20.33 -12.66 -3.41
CA ILE A 99 -20.43 -11.54 -2.48
C ILE A 99 -19.07 -11.23 -1.86
N PHE A 100 -18.33 -12.25 -1.41
CA PHE A 100 -17.04 -12.06 -0.77
C PHE A 100 -15.96 -11.58 -1.76
N GLY A 101 -15.98 -12.09 -3.00
CA GLY A 101 -15.13 -11.56 -4.08
C GLY A 101 -15.45 -10.09 -4.39
N PHE A 102 -16.73 -9.74 -4.45
CA PHE A 102 -17.20 -8.36 -4.68
C PHE A 102 -16.82 -7.42 -3.53
N VAL A 103 -17.02 -7.84 -2.27
CA VAL A 103 -16.62 -7.07 -1.08
C VAL A 103 -15.11 -6.90 -1.05
N SER A 104 -14.34 -7.95 -1.36
CA SER A 104 -12.88 -7.88 -1.45
C SER A 104 -12.42 -6.89 -2.52
N LEU A 105 -13.10 -6.86 -3.68
CA LEU A 105 -12.82 -5.89 -4.74
C LEU A 105 -13.14 -4.45 -4.29
N ILE A 106 -14.25 -4.23 -3.60
CA ILE A 106 -14.60 -2.91 -3.04
C ILE A 106 -13.52 -2.47 -2.04
N VAL A 107 -13.17 -3.32 -1.06
CA VAL A 107 -12.12 -3.01 -0.07
C VAL A 107 -10.79 -2.71 -0.77
N PHE A 108 -10.45 -3.48 -1.81
CA PHE A 108 -9.27 -3.26 -2.61
C PHE A 108 -9.26 -1.87 -3.29
N ILE A 109 -10.36 -1.52 -3.95
CA ILE A 109 -10.50 -0.22 -4.63
C ILE A 109 -10.44 0.92 -3.59
N LEU A 110 -11.19 0.79 -2.47
CA LEU A 110 -11.24 1.81 -1.41
C LEU A 110 -9.87 2.07 -0.79
N THR A 111 -9.03 1.03 -0.66
CA THR A 111 -7.69 1.15 -0.07
C THR A 111 -6.62 1.58 -1.07
N SER A 112 -6.77 1.21 -2.34
CA SER A 112 -5.77 1.54 -3.37
C SER A 112 -5.85 2.99 -3.83
N PHE A 113 -7.05 3.59 -3.78
CA PHE A 113 -7.29 4.98 -4.18
C PHE A 113 -6.95 6.01 -3.10
N ASN A 114 -6.09 5.69 -2.14
CA ASN A 114 -5.61 6.65 -1.14
C ASN A 114 -4.13 6.95 -1.39
N PHE A 115 -3.84 8.17 -1.83
CA PHE A 115 -2.48 8.62 -2.07
C PHE A 115 -2.37 10.12 -1.79
N ASP A 116 -1.16 10.55 -1.45
CA ASP A 116 -0.85 11.94 -1.18
C ASP A 116 0.15 12.46 -2.20
N VAL A 117 -0.14 13.64 -2.74
CA VAL A 117 0.72 14.36 -3.67
C VAL A 117 1.29 15.57 -2.96
N ILE A 118 2.61 15.60 -2.81
CA ILE A 118 3.32 16.68 -2.11
C ILE A 118 3.87 17.64 -3.16
N TYR A 119 3.44 18.89 -3.07
CA TYR A 119 3.91 20.02 -3.87
C TYR A 119 4.83 20.91 -3.05
N LYS A 120 5.50 21.87 -3.69
CA LYS A 120 6.38 22.81 -2.98
C LYS A 120 5.64 23.62 -1.93
N ASP A 121 4.39 23.99 -2.18
CA ASP A 121 3.58 24.93 -1.39
C ASP A 121 2.46 24.25 -0.61
N LYS A 122 1.98 23.08 -1.05
CA LYS A 122 0.81 22.39 -0.49
C LYS A 122 0.94 20.88 -0.56
N ILE A 123 0.03 20.20 0.12
CA ILE A 123 -0.14 18.74 0.06
C ILE A 123 -1.57 18.45 -0.37
N VAL A 124 -1.77 17.56 -1.34
CA VAL A 124 -3.10 17.15 -1.79
C VAL A 124 -3.30 15.67 -1.55
N SER A 125 -4.24 15.34 -0.67
CA SER A 125 -4.60 13.96 -0.35
C SER A 125 -5.81 13.54 -1.17
N TYR A 126 -5.66 12.49 -1.96
CA TYR A 126 -6.73 11.91 -2.74
C TYR A 126 -7.23 10.66 -2.05
N SER A 127 -8.56 10.51 -2.04
CA SER A 127 -9.22 9.28 -1.63
C SER A 127 -10.35 9.01 -2.61
N ILE A 128 -10.86 7.79 -2.61
CA ILE A 128 -12.04 7.47 -3.43
C ILE A 128 -13.29 8.27 -3.05
N LEU A 129 -13.41 8.66 -1.78
CA LEU A 129 -14.51 9.51 -1.29
C LEU A 129 -14.28 10.98 -1.61
N ASN A 130 -13.05 11.36 -1.94
CA ASN A 130 -12.67 12.72 -2.29
C ASN A 130 -11.74 12.74 -3.51
N VAL A 131 -12.33 12.46 -4.68
CA VAL A 131 -11.62 12.37 -5.96
C VAL A 131 -11.03 13.72 -6.40
N SER A 132 -11.65 14.84 -6.00
CA SER A 132 -11.10 16.19 -6.21
C SER A 132 -9.85 16.48 -5.38
N GLY A 133 -9.55 15.63 -4.39
CA GLY A 133 -8.46 15.82 -3.46
C GLY A 133 -8.82 16.81 -2.35
N LYS A 134 -8.32 16.54 -1.14
CA LYS A 134 -8.31 17.48 -0.04
C LYS A 134 -6.95 18.17 -0.01
N THR A 135 -6.96 19.49 -0.11
CA THR A 135 -5.73 20.28 -0.01
C THR A 135 -5.45 20.58 1.47
N TYR A 136 -4.20 20.37 1.86
CA TYR A 136 -3.62 20.75 3.14
C TYR A 136 -2.48 21.73 2.89
N GLN A 137 -2.39 22.75 3.73
CA GLN A 137 -1.23 23.61 3.80
C GLN A 137 -0.19 23.02 4.77
N TYR A 138 1.05 23.45 4.69
CA TYR A 138 2.09 22.97 5.61
C TYR A 138 1.80 23.40 7.06
N GLU A 139 1.11 24.52 7.23
CA GLU A 139 0.64 25.06 8.51
C GLU A 139 -0.43 24.18 9.17
N ASP A 140 -1.11 23.31 8.40
CA ASP A 140 -2.11 22.37 8.95
C ASP A 140 -1.46 21.17 9.65
N ILE A 141 -0.13 21.03 9.57
CA ILE A 141 0.62 19.94 10.21
C ILE A 141 0.72 20.23 11.71
N LYS A 142 0.23 19.29 12.53
CA LYS A 142 0.26 19.41 13.99
C LYS A 142 1.60 19.04 14.59
N GLU A 143 2.15 17.94 14.12
CA GLU A 143 3.42 17.40 14.58
C GLU A 143 4.05 16.54 13.48
N VAL A 144 5.35 16.32 13.63
CA VAL A 144 6.11 15.43 12.75
C VAL A 144 6.79 14.36 13.59
N ASN A 145 6.56 13.11 13.23
CA ASN A 145 7.18 11.97 13.92
C ASN A 145 8.33 11.42 13.08
N VAL A 146 9.53 11.45 13.67
CA VAL A 146 10.75 10.95 13.04
C VAL A 146 11.28 9.77 13.85
N LYS A 147 11.37 8.59 13.22
CA LYS A 147 11.79 7.37 13.90
C LYS A 147 12.44 6.37 12.95
N ILE A 148 13.27 5.49 13.50
CA ILE A 148 13.71 4.28 12.81
C ILE A 148 12.86 3.10 13.29
N LYS A 149 12.26 2.37 12.34
CA LYS A 149 11.44 1.18 12.61
C LYS A 149 12.26 -0.09 12.36
N LYS A 150 12.29 -0.98 13.36
CA LYS A 150 12.80 -2.35 13.21
C LYS A 150 11.67 -3.29 12.83
N HIS A 151 11.82 -3.97 11.70
CA HIS A 151 10.85 -4.95 11.19
C HIS A 151 11.12 -6.34 11.76
N PHE A 152 10.15 -7.24 11.65
CA PHE A 152 10.25 -8.61 12.18
C PHE A 152 11.41 -9.42 11.59
N ASN A 153 11.81 -9.13 10.34
CA ASN A 153 12.96 -9.76 9.69
C ASN A 153 14.30 -9.13 10.10
N GLY A 154 14.31 -8.25 11.11
CA GLY A 154 15.51 -7.55 11.60
C GLY A 154 15.91 -6.32 10.78
N SER A 155 15.30 -6.09 9.60
CA SER A 155 15.60 -4.91 8.79
C SER A 155 15.15 -3.61 9.46
N LEU A 156 15.84 -2.52 9.13
CA LEU A 156 15.57 -1.18 9.64
C LEU A 156 15.07 -0.27 8.51
N SER A 157 14.13 0.62 8.80
CA SER A 157 13.69 1.67 7.88
C SER A 157 13.51 3.00 8.59
N ALA A 158 13.94 4.09 7.96
CA ALA A 158 13.62 5.43 8.41
C ALA A 158 12.18 5.81 8.05
N ASN A 159 11.49 6.42 9.01
CA ASN A 159 10.14 6.94 8.85
C ASN A 159 10.13 8.43 9.19
N TYR A 160 9.59 9.23 8.27
CA TYR A 160 9.30 10.65 8.47
C TYR A 160 7.80 10.84 8.22
N ILE A 161 7.04 11.13 9.27
CA ILE A 161 5.58 11.07 9.25
C ILE A 161 5.02 12.44 9.59
N LEU A 162 4.25 13.02 8.67
CA LEU A 162 3.49 14.26 8.90
C LEU A 162 2.14 13.90 9.53
N ILE A 163 1.78 14.55 10.64
CA ILE A 163 0.54 14.28 11.36
C ILE A 163 -0.39 15.49 11.26
N PHE A 164 -1.59 15.24 10.75
CA PHE A 164 -2.71 16.17 10.68
C PHE A 164 -3.82 15.69 11.64
N ASP A 165 -4.87 16.50 11.81
CA ASP A 165 -6.04 16.16 12.65
C ASP A 165 -6.57 14.73 12.45
N ASN A 166 -6.82 14.35 11.19
CA ASN A 166 -7.50 13.11 10.82
C ASN A 166 -6.73 12.33 9.74
N HIS A 167 -5.45 12.64 9.55
CA HIS A 167 -4.65 12.08 8.46
C HIS A 167 -3.17 12.01 8.81
N GLN A 168 -2.46 11.04 8.25
CA GLN A 168 -1.02 10.89 8.41
C GLN A 168 -0.37 10.50 7.09
N ILE A 169 0.78 11.12 6.81
CA ILE A 169 1.51 10.93 5.56
C ILE A 169 2.91 10.44 5.87
N GLU A 170 3.28 9.25 5.37
CA GLU A 170 4.66 8.77 5.50
C GLU A 170 5.48 9.19 4.27
N VAL A 171 6.36 10.16 4.48
CA VAL A 171 7.11 10.81 3.39
C VAL A 171 8.25 9.95 2.87
N LEU A 172 8.90 9.15 3.74
CA LEU A 172 10.06 8.32 3.36
C LEU A 172 9.72 6.86 3.04
N SER A 173 8.87 6.22 3.85
CA SER A 173 8.66 4.76 3.80
C SER A 173 7.61 4.31 2.78
N SER A 174 6.89 5.24 2.17
CA SER A 174 5.70 4.94 1.35
C SER A 174 5.70 5.67 0.00
N ILE A 175 6.88 5.90 -0.57
CA ILE A 175 7.05 6.64 -1.82
C ILE A 175 6.70 5.74 -3.01
N ILE A 176 5.85 6.27 -3.89
CA ILE A 176 5.53 5.66 -5.18
C ILE A 176 6.36 6.27 -6.30
N ASN A 177 6.53 7.60 -6.31
CA ASN A 177 7.26 8.29 -7.37
C ASN A 177 7.88 9.61 -6.87
N VAL A 178 9.00 9.96 -7.50
CA VAL A 178 9.72 11.23 -7.34
C VAL A 178 9.86 11.85 -8.73
N LYS A 179 9.46 13.10 -8.90
CA LYS A 179 9.43 13.75 -10.23
C LYS A 179 10.82 14.14 -10.73
N ASP A 180 11.64 14.68 -9.84
CA ASP A 180 12.92 15.30 -10.19
C ASP A 180 14.07 14.28 -10.08
N GLU A 181 15.27 14.65 -10.56
CA GLU A 181 16.51 13.87 -10.35
C GLU A 181 16.92 13.77 -8.88
N LYS A 182 16.21 14.47 -7.99
CA LYS A 182 16.39 14.40 -6.55
C LYS A 182 15.87 13.09 -6.01
N ASP A 183 16.48 12.63 -4.93
CA ASP A 183 15.99 11.45 -4.22
C ASP A 183 14.90 11.81 -3.19
N SER A 184 14.33 10.78 -2.61
CA SER A 184 13.34 10.87 -1.53
C SER A 184 13.84 11.61 -0.28
N TYR A 185 15.13 11.48 0.02
CA TYR A 185 15.75 12.09 1.18
C TYR A 185 15.88 13.61 0.99
N ASP A 186 16.21 14.06 -0.23
CA ASP A 186 16.28 15.48 -0.57
C ASP A 186 14.93 16.18 -0.40
N HIS A 187 13.85 15.54 -0.86
CA HIS A 187 12.51 16.08 -0.68
C HIS A 187 12.06 16.05 0.79
N SER A 188 12.46 15.02 1.53
CA SER A 188 12.18 14.96 2.98
C SER A 188 12.90 16.08 3.74
N LEU A 189 14.14 16.40 3.37
CA LEU A 189 14.88 17.54 3.92
C LEU A 189 14.24 18.88 3.55
N PHE A 190 13.78 19.04 2.30
CA PHE A 190 13.06 20.24 1.89
C PHE A 190 11.79 20.46 2.73
N ILE A 191 11.04 19.38 2.99
CA ILE A 191 9.87 19.42 3.86
C ILE A 191 10.32 19.78 5.28
N ASP A 192 11.37 19.15 5.82
CA ASP A 192 11.87 19.42 7.18
C ASP A 192 12.25 20.89 7.41
N GLU A 193 12.87 21.54 6.43
CA GLU A 193 13.17 22.97 6.49
C GLU A 193 11.89 23.84 6.58
N LYS A 194 10.81 23.45 5.89
CA LYS A 194 9.51 24.11 6.05
C LYS A 194 8.92 23.88 7.45
N ILE A 195 9.00 22.67 7.96
CA ILE A 195 8.52 22.32 9.32
C ILE A 195 9.27 23.15 10.37
N LYS A 196 10.60 23.30 10.23
CA LYS A 196 11.44 24.18 11.07
C LYS A 196 10.98 25.63 11.00
N THR A 197 10.79 26.15 9.79
CA THR A 197 10.39 27.54 9.56
C THR A 197 9.03 27.87 10.20
N LEU A 198 8.09 26.92 10.17
CA LEU A 198 6.77 27.05 10.77
C LEU A 198 6.73 26.73 12.28
N ASN A 199 7.89 26.39 12.88
CA ASN A 199 8.01 25.99 14.28
C ASN A 199 7.05 24.86 14.68
N ILE A 200 6.83 23.91 13.77
CA ILE A 200 6.00 22.73 14.02
C ILE A 200 6.81 21.75 14.87
N LYS A 201 6.17 21.16 15.89
CA LYS A 201 6.83 20.25 16.82
C LYS A 201 7.27 18.95 16.14
N LYS A 202 8.50 18.50 16.42
CA LYS A 202 9.00 17.16 16.05
C LYS A 202 9.07 16.24 17.27
N ASP A 203 8.47 15.05 17.15
CA ASP A 203 8.71 13.92 18.07
C ASP A 203 9.75 12.99 17.45
N ILE A 204 10.89 12.85 18.14
CA ILE A 204 12.09 12.20 17.61
C ILE A 204 12.40 10.96 18.44
N ASN A 205 12.44 9.80 17.79
CA ASN A 205 12.86 8.54 18.38
C ASN A 205 14.11 7.99 17.66
N ALA A 206 15.27 8.33 18.20
CA ALA A 206 16.58 7.98 17.66
C ALA A 206 17.11 6.59 18.08
N LYS A 207 16.29 5.72 18.69
CA LYS A 207 16.74 4.45 19.31
C LYS A 207 17.60 3.55 18.42
N TYR A 208 17.33 3.53 17.11
CA TYR A 208 18.06 2.72 16.13
C TYR A 208 18.76 3.57 15.05
N LEU A 209 18.99 4.86 15.32
CA LEU A 209 19.56 5.77 14.33
C LEU A 209 20.98 5.34 13.94
N ASP A 210 21.85 5.13 14.91
CA ASP A 210 23.26 4.75 14.66
C ASP A 210 23.38 3.38 13.98
N GLU A 211 22.58 2.40 14.41
CA GLU A 211 22.50 1.07 13.76
C GLU A 211 22.09 1.22 12.30
N TYR A 212 21.12 2.07 12.00
CA TYR A 212 20.65 2.30 10.64
C TYR A 212 21.68 3.06 9.79
N THR A 213 22.21 4.18 10.26
CA THR A 213 23.13 5.04 9.49
C THR A 213 24.47 4.38 9.25
N SER A 214 24.95 3.52 10.15
CA SER A 214 26.20 2.76 9.96
C SER A 214 26.20 1.83 8.75
N SER A 215 25.00 1.44 8.27
CA SER A 215 24.81 0.57 7.10
C SER A 215 24.60 1.33 5.78
N LEU A 216 24.52 2.67 5.83
CA LEU A 216 24.25 3.51 4.68
C LEU A 216 25.53 4.20 4.17
N ASP A 217 25.57 4.51 2.88
CA ASP A 217 26.59 5.42 2.36
C ASP A 217 26.50 6.77 3.07
N LYS A 218 27.66 7.41 3.27
CA LYS A 218 27.80 8.65 4.02
C LYS A 218 26.79 9.73 3.61
N VAL A 219 26.55 9.88 2.30
CA VAL A 219 25.59 10.86 1.78
C VAL A 219 24.18 10.64 2.33
N TYR A 220 23.69 9.41 2.36
CA TYR A 220 22.36 9.11 2.89
C TYR A 220 22.32 9.10 4.42
N ALA A 221 23.40 8.63 5.06
CA ALA A 221 23.55 8.71 6.51
C ALA A 221 23.46 10.15 7.02
N ASP A 222 24.15 11.09 6.34
CA ASP A 222 24.12 12.52 6.67
C ASP A 222 22.72 13.11 6.46
N LYS A 223 22.05 12.79 5.34
CA LYS A 223 20.67 13.25 5.07
C LYS A 223 19.69 12.74 6.13
N ILE A 224 19.77 11.47 6.51
CA ILE A 224 18.90 10.90 7.55
C ILE A 224 19.19 11.54 8.91
N THR A 225 20.45 11.70 9.29
CA THR A 225 20.82 12.28 10.58
C THR A 225 20.25 13.69 10.74
N LYS A 226 20.28 14.50 9.68
CA LYS A 226 19.67 15.84 9.67
C LYS A 226 18.18 15.84 9.97
N LEU A 227 17.43 14.83 9.52
CA LEU A 227 15.99 14.72 9.84
C LEU A 227 15.73 14.48 11.33
N PHE A 228 16.73 13.99 12.09
CA PHE A 228 16.64 13.78 13.53
C PHE A 228 17.11 14.99 14.35
N GLU A 229 17.47 16.10 13.71
CA GLU A 229 17.74 17.37 14.41
C GLU A 229 16.43 17.95 14.94
N LYS A 230 16.48 18.50 16.16
CA LYS A 230 15.34 19.18 16.78
C LYS A 230 15.03 20.48 16.05
N ASN A 231 13.76 20.86 16.07
CA ASN A 231 13.31 22.22 15.74
C ASN A 231 13.49 23.12 16.97
#